data_AF-A0A6B2LUA6-F1
#
_entry.id   AF-A0A6B2LUA6-F1
#
_cell.length_a   1.000
_cell.length_b   1.000
_cell.length_c   1.000
_cell.angle_alpha   90.00
_cell.angle_beta   90.00
_cell.angle_gamma   90.00
#
_symmetry.space_group_name_H-M   'P 1'
#
loop_
_entity.id
_entity.type
_entity.pdbx_description
1 polymer ?
#
loop_
_entity_poly.entity_id
_entity_poly.type
_entity_poly.pdbx_seq_one_letter_code
_entity_poly.pdbx_strand_id
1 'polypeptide(L)'
;MFLTSDQTLFACGYNEKGQLGVGNEGNQNTPRKLDSIQNVIQTACGQQHSMALTGDGCLFCWGANHYGQLGIGNVSSQSIPTKVTSIQTRWIQIDCG
;
A
#
# COMPACT_ATOMS: atom_id res chain seq x y z
N MET A 1 -2.84 7.98 4.84
CA MET A 1 -1.53 7.45 5.26
C MET A 1 -0.61 8.58 5.67
N PHE A 2 0.44 8.30 6.43
CA PHE A 2 1.41 9.30 6.90
C PHE A 2 2.81 8.80 6.58
N LEU A 3 3.60 9.61 5.89
CA LEU A 3 4.98 9.32 5.53
C LEU A 3 5.90 10.27 6.29
N THR A 4 6.87 9.72 7.00
CA THR A 4 7.86 10.50 7.77
C THR A 4 9.11 10.76 6.95
N SER A 5 9.92 11.74 7.38
CA SER A 5 11.16 12.14 6.67
C SER A 5 12.24 11.06 6.64
N ASP A 6 12.19 10.09 7.55
CA ASP A 6 13.03 8.90 7.56
C ASP A 6 12.47 7.76 6.68
N GLN A 7 11.48 8.07 5.82
CA GLN A 7 10.88 7.14 4.86
C GLN A 7 10.11 5.97 5.52
N THR A 8 9.64 6.18 6.76
CA THR A 8 8.77 5.23 7.48
C THR A 8 7.30 5.51 7.18
N LEU A 9 6.53 4.46 6.90
CA LEU A 9 5.11 4.56 6.58
C LEU A 9 4.23 4.17 7.76
N PHE A 10 3.24 5.01 8.04
CA PHE A 10 2.19 4.77 9.03
C PHE A 10 0.79 4.88 8.40
N ALA A 11 -0.18 4.17 8.96
CA ALA A 11 -1.58 4.25 8.55
C ALA A 11 -2.51 4.22 9.77
N CYS A 12 -3.63 4.93 9.69
CA CYS A 12 -4.75 4.82 10.61
C CYS A 12 -6.08 5.04 9.87
N GLY A 13 -7.20 4.72 10.51
CA GLY A 13 -8.55 4.89 9.98
C GLY A 13 -9.27 3.58 9.65
N TYR A 14 -10.13 3.65 8.64
CA TYR A 14 -10.98 2.55 8.17
C TYR A 14 -10.16 1.46 7.47
N ASN A 15 -10.39 0.19 7.81
CA ASN A 15 -9.55 -0.93 7.37
C ASN A 15 -10.30 -2.23 7.01
N GLU A 16 -11.61 -2.21 6.78
CA GLU A 16 -12.38 -3.45 6.53
C GLU A 16 -12.01 -4.20 5.23
N LYS A 17 -11.10 -3.64 4.41
CA LYS A 17 -10.54 -4.29 3.22
C LYS A 17 -9.03 -4.45 3.29
N GLY A 18 -8.42 -4.20 4.45
CA GLY A 18 -6.98 -4.24 4.62
C GLY A 18 -6.22 -3.06 3.98
N GLN A 19 -6.92 -1.98 3.61
CA GLN A 19 -6.34 -0.81 2.92
C GLN A 19 -5.32 -0.02 3.73
N LEU A 20 -5.20 -0.29 5.03
CA LEU A 20 -4.12 0.24 5.85
C LEU A 20 -2.83 -0.58 5.74
N GLY A 21 -2.87 -1.81 5.21
CA GLY A 21 -1.66 -2.60 4.95
C GLY A 21 -1.00 -3.20 6.19
N VAL A 22 -1.71 -3.22 7.32
CA VAL A 22 -1.16 -3.58 8.63
C VAL A 22 -1.34 -5.08 8.98
N GLY A 23 -1.69 -5.91 8.00
CA GLY A 23 -1.83 -7.36 8.14
C GLY A 23 -3.13 -7.84 8.78
N ASN A 24 -4.14 -6.98 8.87
CA ASN A 24 -5.48 -7.33 9.35
C ASN A 24 -6.53 -6.41 8.70
N GLU A 25 -7.81 -6.63 9.01
CA GLU A 25 -8.95 -5.82 8.53
C GLU A 25 -9.60 -4.97 9.63
N GLY A 26 -8.93 -4.82 10.78
CA GLY A 26 -9.44 -4.03 11.90
C GLY A 26 -9.07 -2.56 11.79
N ASN A 27 -10.02 -1.66 12.04
CA ASN A 27 -9.79 -0.21 12.08
C ASN A 27 -8.66 0.13 13.06
N GLN A 28 -7.88 1.15 12.73
CA GLN A 28 -6.76 1.60 13.54
C GLN A 28 -7.04 3.02 14.04
N ASN A 29 -7.25 3.18 15.34
CA ASN A 29 -7.59 4.48 15.95
C ASN A 29 -6.35 5.36 16.22
N THR A 30 -5.15 4.81 16.07
CA THR A 30 -3.88 5.50 16.20
C THR A 30 -2.99 5.14 15.00
N PRO A 31 -2.02 6.01 14.61
CA PRO A 31 -1.05 5.67 13.58
C PRO A 31 -0.31 4.38 13.92
N ARG A 32 -0.47 3.37 13.06
CA ARG A 32 0.25 2.10 13.14
C ARG A 32 1.31 2.06 12.04
N LYS A 33 2.53 1.71 12.42
CA LYS A 33 3.65 1.54 11.50
C LYS A 33 3.42 0.32 10.59
N LEU A 34 3.77 0.44 9.32
CA LEU A 34 3.80 -0.67 8.37
C LEU A 34 5.21 -1.26 8.33
N ASP A 35 5.48 -2.29 9.13
CA ASP A 35 6.82 -2.90 9.21
C ASP A 35 7.22 -3.72 7.98
N SER A 36 6.25 -4.07 7.12
CA SER A 36 6.44 -4.90 5.93
C SER A 36 6.99 -4.14 4.71
N ILE A 37 7.19 -2.83 4.82
CA ILE A 37 7.74 -1.98 3.75
C ILE A 37 8.68 -0.93 4.34
N GLN A 38 9.74 -0.59 3.61
CA GLN A 38 10.76 0.37 4.03
C GLN A 38 11.15 1.26 2.85
N ASN A 39 11.84 2.37 3.14
CA ASN A 39 12.34 3.31 2.14
C ASN A 39 11.23 3.87 1.24
N VAL A 40 10.06 4.16 1.81
CA VAL A 40 8.92 4.69 1.07
C VAL A 40 9.18 6.17 0.75
N ILE A 41 8.98 6.56 -0.51
CA ILE A 41 9.17 7.94 -0.98
C ILE A 41 7.87 8.60 -1.43
N GLN A 42 6.85 7.80 -1.76
CA GLN A 42 5.54 8.29 -2.17
C GLN A 42 4.46 7.30 -1.77
N THR A 43 3.27 7.83 -1.50
CA THR A 43 2.07 7.05 -1.19
C THR A 43 0.89 7.59 -1.98
N ALA A 44 -0.02 6.70 -2.39
CA ALA A 44 -1.33 7.07 -2.92
C ALA A 44 -2.42 6.24 -2.22
N CYS A 45 -3.59 6.84 -2.00
CA CYS A 45 -4.71 6.22 -1.29
C CYS A 45 -5.98 6.39 -2.13
N GLY A 46 -6.55 5.29 -2.58
CA GLY A 46 -7.88 5.25 -3.17
C GLY A 46 -8.94 4.99 -2.11
N GLN A 47 -10.16 4.68 -2.55
CA GLN A 47 -11.29 4.47 -1.63
C GLN A 47 -11.11 3.26 -0.69
N GLN A 48 -10.63 2.13 -1.21
CA GLN A 48 -10.41 0.89 -0.46
C GLN A 48 -9.10 0.18 -0.82
N HIS A 49 -8.17 0.88 -1.45
CA HIS A 49 -6.85 0.35 -1.79
C HIS A 49 -5.81 1.45 -1.64
N SER A 50 -4.55 1.05 -1.49
CA SER A 50 -3.43 1.95 -1.27
C SER A 50 -2.22 1.46 -2.04
N MET A 51 -1.33 2.40 -2.35
CA MET A 51 -0.07 2.15 -3.03
C MET A 51 1.08 2.87 -2.32
N ALA A 52 2.27 2.29 -2.40
CA ALA A 52 3.52 2.94 -2.04
C ALA A 52 4.60 2.69 -3.08
N LEU A 53 5.40 3.72 -3.30
CA LEU A 53 6.60 3.69 -4.13
C LEU A 53 7.81 3.82 -3.21
N THR A 54 8.78 2.93 -3.39
CA THR A 54 10.04 2.95 -2.63
C THR A 54 11.17 3.62 -3.39
N GLY A 55 12.22 4.05 -2.70
CA GLY A 55 13.37 4.76 -3.28
C GLY A 55 14.19 3.94 -4.28
N ASP A 56 14.16 2.61 -4.19
CA ASP A 56 14.69 1.68 -5.19
C ASP A 56 13.76 1.51 -6.41
N GLY A 57 12.58 2.13 -6.38
CA GLY A 57 11.60 2.16 -7.47
C GLY A 57 10.73 0.92 -7.56
N CYS A 58 10.49 0.26 -6.42
CA CYS A 58 9.51 -0.81 -6.32
C CYS A 58 8.11 -0.26 -6.01
N LEU A 59 7.10 -0.81 -6.68
CA LEU A 59 5.69 -0.54 -6.41
C LEU A 59 5.11 -1.61 -5.49
N PHE A 60 4.43 -1.17 -4.45
CA PHE A 60 3.64 -2.01 -3.55
C PHE A 60 2.18 -1.56 -3.55
N CYS A 61 1.28 -2.53 -3.54
CA CYS A 61 -0.18 -2.32 -3.51
C CYS A 61 -0.81 -3.17 -2.40
N TRP A 62 -1.88 -2.68 -1.79
CA TRP A 62 -2.69 -3.43 -0.83
C TRP A 62 -4.11 -2.86 -0.69
N GLY A 63 -4.96 -3.57 0.03
CA GLY A 63 -6.38 -3.30 0.22
C GLY A 63 -7.28 -4.21 -0.63
N ALA A 64 -8.47 -3.73 -0.92
CA ALA A 64 -9.43 -4.39 -1.80
C ALA A 64 -8.80 -4.67 -3.18
N ASN A 65 -9.21 -5.75 -3.82
CA ASN A 65 -8.75 -6.11 -5.16
C ASN A 65 -9.83 -6.71 -6.07
N HIS A 66 -11.11 -6.53 -5.73
CA HIS A 66 -12.22 -7.17 -6.46
C HIS A 66 -12.28 -6.77 -7.94
N TYR A 67 -11.70 -5.63 -8.31
CA TYR A 67 -11.64 -5.13 -9.69
C TYR A 67 -10.24 -5.21 -10.30
N GLY A 68 -9.29 -5.88 -9.64
CA GLY A 68 -7.90 -5.95 -10.11
C GLY A 68 -7.08 -4.69 -9.83
N GLN A 69 -7.56 -3.78 -8.98
CA GLN A 69 -6.92 -2.50 -8.66
C GLN A 69 -5.47 -2.61 -8.13
N LEU A 70 -5.06 -3.78 -7.62
CA LEU A 70 -3.69 -3.98 -7.12
C LEU A 70 -2.70 -4.34 -8.24
N GLY A 71 -3.17 -4.77 -9.42
CA GLY A 71 -2.29 -5.10 -10.55
C GLY A 71 -1.40 -6.33 -10.34
N ILE A 72 -1.72 -7.20 -9.38
CA ILE A 72 -0.90 -8.37 -8.97
C ILE A 72 -1.25 -9.68 -9.73
N GLY A 73 -1.95 -9.58 -10.86
CA GLY A 73 -2.30 -10.75 -11.69
C GLY A 73 -3.45 -11.62 -11.16
N ASN A 74 -4.16 -11.16 -10.14
CA ASN A 74 -5.37 -11.79 -9.61
C ASN A 74 -6.30 -10.72 -8.99
N VAL A 75 -7.44 -11.14 -8.45
CA VAL A 75 -8.48 -10.27 -7.84
C VAL A 75 -8.62 -10.47 -6.32
N SER A 76 -7.63 -11.08 -5.68
CA SER A 76 -7.63 -11.34 -4.23
C SER A 76 -7.11 -10.12 -3.47
N SER A 77 -7.91 -9.61 -2.54
CA SER A 77 -7.53 -8.51 -1.64
C SER A 77 -6.30 -8.85 -0.82
N GLN A 78 -5.49 -7.84 -0.48
CA GLN A 78 -4.25 -8.02 0.27
C GLN A 78 -4.26 -7.11 1.50
N SER A 79 -4.14 -7.67 2.71
CA SER A 79 -4.06 -6.88 3.94
C SER A 79 -2.64 -6.42 4.29
N ILE A 80 -1.66 -6.81 3.48
CA ILE A 80 -0.24 -6.40 3.57
C ILE A 80 0.24 -5.83 2.22
N PRO A 81 1.18 -4.85 2.24
CA PRO A 81 1.88 -4.40 1.06
C PRO A 81 2.41 -5.57 0.24
N THR A 82 1.92 -5.70 -0.98
CA THR A 82 2.32 -6.74 -1.93
C THR A 82 3.03 -6.08 -3.10
N LYS A 83 4.24 -6.55 -3.40
CA LYS A 83 5.05 -6.03 -4.49
C LYS A 83 4.42 -6.38 -5.83
N VAL A 84 4.28 -5.41 -6.72
CA VAL A 84 3.89 -5.64 -8.12
C VAL A 84 5.11 -6.10 -8.91
N THR A 85 5.03 -7.29 -9.49
CA THR A 85 6.16 -7.94 -10.19
C THR A 85 5.91 -8.13 -11.69
N SER A 86 4.72 -7.77 -12.19
CA SER A 86 4.33 -7.91 -13.59
C SER A 86 5.15 -7.03 -14.54
N ILE A 87 5.76 -5.96 -14.04
CA ILE A 87 6.64 -5.07 -14.80
C ILE A 87 7.96 -4.93 -14.05
N GLN A 88 9.07 -5.25 -14.71
CA GLN A 88 10.42 -5.27 -14.14
C GLN A 88 11.23 -3.99 -14.45
N THR A 89 10.55 -2.86 -14.54
CA THR A 89 11.18 -1.55 -14.67
C THR A 89 11.04 -0.74 -13.39
N ARG A 90 11.75 0.39 -13.31
CA ARG A 90 11.68 1.31 -12.18
C ARG A 90 10.40 2.14 -12.25
N TRP A 91 9.58 2.08 -11.21
CA TRP A 91 8.44 2.98 -11.05
C TRP A 91 8.91 4.36 -10.58
N ILE A 92 8.27 5.42 -11.07
CA ILE A 92 8.64 6.81 -10.75
C ILE A 92 7.49 7.65 -10.18
N GLN A 93 6.26 7.18 -10.33
CA GLN A 93 5.07 7.87 -9.88
C GLN A 93 3.95 6.87 -9.63
N ILE A 94 3.09 7.19 -8.67
CA ILE A 94 1.87 6.46 -8.35
C ILE A 94 0.71 7.43 -8.17
N ASP A 95 -0.50 6.94 -8.46
CA ASP A 95 -1.77 7.62 -8.16
C ASP A 95 -2.86 6.56 -7.97
N CYS A 96 -3.91 6.92 -7.22
CA CYS A 96 -5.07 6.05 -6.97
C CYS A 96 -6.34 6.77 -7.41
N GLY A 97 -7.21 6.03 -8.12
CA GLY A 97 -8.57 6.47 -8.45
C GLY A 97 -9.62 6.10 -7.39
#